data_AF-A0AAJ1UUE7-F1
#
_entry.id   AF-A0AAJ1UUE7-F1
#
_cell.length_a   1.000
_cell.length_b   1.000
_cell.length_c   1.000
_cell.angle_alpha   90.00
_cell.angle_beta   90.00
_cell.angle_gamma   90.00
#
_symmetry.space_group_name_H-M   'P 1'
#
loop_
_entity.id
_entity.type
_entity.pdbx_description
1 polymer ?
#
loop_
_entity_poly.entity_id
_entity_poly.type
_entity_poly.pdbx_seq_one_letter_code
_entity_poly.pdbx_strand_id
1 'polypeptide(L)'
;MSTVPFVTCDLLDDNPEKDLQVVIPSMDGKFFQSYGARKTFGGQVVTVKCFEDNSRVKELLATDGTDKVLVVDGGASMRCALMGDLIAESAVKNNWNGVVIYGCVRDVDALATLDLGVHALAAIPQKSNRKGIGEVDINLYFGGVTIQSGDFIYADNNGIVIAKEKLV
;
A
#
# COMPACT_ATOMS: atom_id res chain seq x y z
N MET A 1 -15.87 -8.23 -5.90
CA MET A 1 -16.25 -7.83 -7.27
C MET A 1 -14.95 -7.52 -8.01
N SER A 2 -14.84 -7.92 -9.28
CA SER A 2 -13.63 -7.69 -10.09
C SER A 2 -13.41 -6.18 -10.25
N THR A 3 -12.28 -5.68 -9.78
CA THR A 3 -11.81 -4.34 -10.15
C THR A 3 -11.69 -4.29 -11.68
N VAL A 4 -12.14 -3.20 -12.30
CA VAL A 4 -11.95 -2.98 -13.74
C VAL A 4 -10.44 -3.06 -14.03
N PRO A 5 -9.99 -3.88 -15.00
CA PRO A 5 -8.57 -3.95 -15.32
C PRO A 5 -8.10 -2.60 -15.85
N PHE A 6 -6.99 -2.11 -15.31
CA PHE A 6 -6.33 -0.88 -15.72
C PHE A 6 -4.82 -1.09 -15.80
N VAL A 7 -4.11 -0.18 -16.46
CA VAL A 7 -2.65 -0.07 -16.44
C VAL A 7 -2.30 1.35 -16.04
N THR A 8 -1.32 1.53 -15.16
CA THR A 8 -1.00 2.88 -14.64
C THR A 8 -0.52 3.84 -15.71
N CYS A 9 0.17 3.35 -16.75
CA CYS A 9 0.54 4.13 -17.93
C CYS A 9 -0.70 4.69 -18.65
N ASP A 10 -1.67 3.83 -18.96
CA ASP A 10 -2.91 4.24 -19.64
C ASP A 10 -3.70 5.24 -18.79
N LEU A 11 -3.74 5.07 -17.45
CA LEU A 11 -4.39 6.05 -16.57
C LEU A 11 -3.78 7.46 -16.70
N LEU A 12 -2.46 7.57 -16.88
CA LEU A 12 -1.79 8.85 -17.08
C LEU A 12 -2.07 9.42 -18.48
N ASP A 13 -1.98 8.58 -19.51
CA ASP A 13 -2.15 8.99 -20.91
C ASP A 13 -3.61 9.37 -21.24
N ASP A 14 -4.59 8.68 -20.62
CA ASP A 14 -6.02 8.90 -20.83
C ASP A 14 -6.61 10.06 -20.01
N ASN A 15 -5.86 10.59 -19.03
CA ASN A 15 -6.33 11.68 -18.14
C ASN A 15 -5.32 12.85 -18.08
N PRO A 16 -4.86 13.40 -19.22
CA PRO A 16 -3.78 14.40 -19.25
C PRO A 16 -4.17 15.75 -18.61
N GLU A 17 -5.47 16.03 -18.48
CA GLU A 17 -6.00 17.23 -17.84
C GLU A 17 -6.14 17.11 -16.31
N LYS A 18 -6.05 15.91 -15.76
CA LYS A 18 -6.20 15.67 -14.32
C LYS A 18 -4.86 15.82 -13.61
N ASP A 19 -4.92 16.29 -12.37
CA ASP A 19 -3.76 16.38 -11.47
C ASP A 19 -3.43 14.99 -10.89
N LEU A 20 -2.87 14.12 -11.74
CA LEU A 20 -2.37 12.80 -11.34
C LEU A 20 -0.92 12.91 -10.88
N GLN A 21 -0.61 12.32 -9.73
CA GLN A 21 0.73 12.32 -9.17
C GLN A 21 1.35 10.93 -9.25
N VAL A 22 2.60 10.85 -9.67
CA VAL A 22 3.35 9.58 -9.73
C VAL A 22 4.29 9.52 -8.53
N VAL A 23 4.21 8.43 -7.76
CA VAL A 23 5.15 8.18 -6.66
C VAL A 23 6.52 7.89 -7.27
N ILE A 24 7.53 8.66 -6.87
CA ILE A 24 8.91 8.46 -7.34
C ILE A 24 9.36 7.01 -7.01
N PRO A 25 9.87 6.25 -7.98
CA PRO A 25 10.11 4.81 -7.84
C PRO A 25 11.31 4.47 -6.95
N SER A 26 12.20 5.44 -6.70
CA SER A 26 13.41 5.29 -5.90
C SER A 26 13.55 6.39 -4.87
N MET A 27 13.66 6.03 -3.60
CA MET A 27 14.00 6.95 -2.50
C MET A 27 15.20 6.39 -1.75
N ASP A 28 16.32 7.10 -1.79
CA ASP A 28 17.58 6.67 -1.17
C ASP A 28 18.00 5.24 -1.56
N GLY A 29 17.88 4.91 -2.86
CA GLY A 29 18.21 3.60 -3.42
C GLY A 29 17.24 2.46 -3.08
N LYS A 30 16.07 2.78 -2.50
CA LYS A 30 15.02 1.81 -2.18
C LYS A 30 13.88 1.92 -3.18
N PHE A 31 13.39 0.77 -3.63
CA PHE A 31 12.35 0.66 -4.67
C PHE A 31 11.17 -0.16 -4.16
N PHE A 32 9.96 0.21 -4.55
CA PHE A 32 8.80 -0.64 -4.30
C PHE A 32 8.89 -1.94 -5.12
N GLN A 33 8.52 -3.04 -4.48
CA GLN A 33 8.45 -4.38 -5.06
C GLN A 33 7.07 -4.97 -4.81
N SER A 34 6.59 -5.79 -5.75
CA SER A 34 5.32 -6.49 -5.66
C SER A 34 5.47 -7.83 -4.94
N TYR A 35 4.76 -8.01 -3.82
CA TYR A 35 4.77 -9.22 -3.00
C TYR A 35 3.44 -9.98 -2.99
N GLY A 36 2.34 -9.36 -3.44
CA GLY A 36 1.00 -9.96 -3.46
C GLY A 36 0.70 -10.74 -4.74
N ALA A 37 -0.37 -11.55 -4.75
CA ALA A 37 -0.83 -12.23 -5.96
C ALA A 37 -1.44 -11.26 -6.98
N ARG A 38 -2.13 -10.20 -6.51
CA ARG A 38 -2.66 -9.16 -7.41
C ARG A 38 -1.52 -8.25 -7.87
N LYS A 39 -1.20 -8.32 -9.16
CA LYS A 39 -0.18 -7.47 -9.80
C LYS A 39 -0.67 -6.09 -10.16
N THR A 40 -1.99 -5.90 -10.19
CA THR A 40 -2.63 -4.61 -10.38
C THR A 40 -3.75 -4.45 -9.36
N PHE A 41 -3.79 -3.33 -8.65
CA PHE A 41 -4.80 -3.04 -7.64
C PHE A 41 -4.95 -1.53 -7.42
N GLY A 42 -6.15 -1.12 -7.05
CA GLY A 42 -6.41 0.26 -6.69
C GLY A 42 -7.64 0.41 -5.80
N GLY A 43 -7.87 1.61 -5.31
CA GLY A 43 -8.98 1.90 -4.43
C GLY A 43 -8.81 3.22 -3.68
N GLN A 44 -9.80 3.54 -2.85
CA GLN A 44 -9.74 4.69 -1.99
C GLN A 44 -8.70 4.48 -0.88
N VAL A 45 -7.88 5.50 -0.65
CA VAL A 45 -6.78 5.47 0.30
C VAL A 45 -7.31 5.55 1.73
N VAL A 46 -6.76 4.70 2.58
CA VAL A 46 -6.74 4.86 4.04
C VAL A 46 -5.28 5.01 4.45
N THR A 47 -4.96 6.02 5.25
CA THR A 47 -3.58 6.33 5.65
C THR A 47 -3.26 5.89 7.07
N VAL A 48 -2.03 5.43 7.28
CA VAL A 48 -1.45 5.24 8.61
C VAL A 48 0.04 5.56 8.58
N LYS A 49 0.51 6.30 9.58
CA LYS A 49 1.93 6.54 9.84
C LYS A 49 2.32 5.82 11.12
N CYS A 50 3.39 5.04 11.06
CA CYS A 50 3.95 4.38 12.22
C CYS A 50 5.46 4.22 12.05
N PHE A 51 6.15 3.82 13.13
CA PHE A 51 7.57 3.56 13.07
C PHE A 51 7.89 2.30 13.86
N GLU A 52 8.22 1.22 13.14
CA GLU A 52 8.60 -0.07 13.70
C GLU A 52 7.57 -0.70 14.65
N ASP A 53 6.31 -0.34 14.44
CA ASP A 53 5.14 -0.81 15.17
C ASP A 53 3.98 -1.01 14.20
N ASN A 54 3.39 -2.20 14.19
CA ASN A 54 2.30 -2.53 13.27
C ASN A 54 0.95 -2.69 13.95
N SER A 55 0.78 -2.19 15.18
CA SER A 55 -0.51 -2.24 15.88
C SER A 55 -1.64 -1.63 15.05
N ARG A 56 -1.46 -0.39 14.55
CA ARG A 56 -2.49 0.30 13.75
C ARG A 56 -2.70 -0.33 12.38
N VAL A 57 -1.64 -0.83 11.74
CA VAL A 57 -1.72 -1.58 10.48
C VAL A 57 -2.59 -2.83 10.66
N LYS A 58 -2.33 -3.62 11.72
CA LYS A 58 -3.11 -4.83 12.03
C LYS A 58 -4.58 -4.49 12.32
N GLU A 59 -4.84 -3.46 13.11
CA GLU A 59 -6.20 -3.02 13.46
C GLU A 59 -7.00 -2.61 12.22
N LEU A 60 -6.41 -1.79 11.34
CA LEU A 60 -7.07 -1.31 10.12
C LEU A 60 -7.38 -2.46 9.13
N LEU A 61 -6.43 -3.36 8.91
CA LEU A 61 -6.61 -4.53 8.04
C LEU A 61 -7.56 -5.60 8.61
N ALA A 62 -8.06 -5.41 9.83
CA ALA A 62 -9.14 -6.19 10.42
C ALA A 62 -10.52 -5.52 10.27
N THR A 63 -10.60 -4.36 9.61
CA THR A 63 -11.86 -3.67 9.28
C THR A 63 -12.19 -3.81 7.79
N ASP A 64 -13.42 -3.48 7.40
CA ASP A 64 -13.88 -3.57 6.01
C ASP A 64 -13.09 -2.66 5.05
N GLY A 65 -12.34 -3.31 4.18
CA GLY A 65 -11.47 -2.75 3.16
C GLY A 65 -12.06 -2.76 1.76
N THR A 66 -13.36 -3.06 1.60
CA THR A 66 -14.02 -3.06 0.29
C THR A 66 -13.73 -1.76 -0.46
N ASP A 67 -13.18 -1.89 -1.67
CA ASP A 67 -12.75 -0.80 -2.55
C ASP A 67 -11.66 0.13 -1.99
N LYS A 68 -10.92 -0.31 -0.97
CA LYS A 68 -9.87 0.47 -0.30
C LYS A 68 -8.48 -0.12 -0.44
N VAL A 69 -7.49 0.76 -0.33
CA VAL A 69 -6.07 0.42 -0.23
C VAL A 69 -5.48 1.08 1.00
N LEU A 70 -4.78 0.30 1.83
CA LEU A 70 -4.09 0.85 3.00
C LEU A 70 -2.71 1.36 2.58
N VAL A 71 -2.42 2.62 2.86
CA VAL A 71 -1.12 3.24 2.62
C VAL A 71 -0.43 3.45 3.97
N VAL A 72 0.74 2.82 4.13
CA VAL A 72 1.50 2.79 5.38
C VAL A 72 2.80 3.57 5.20
N ASP A 73 2.95 4.69 5.89
CA ASP A 73 4.24 5.34 6.08
C ASP A 73 4.96 4.72 7.29
N GLY A 74 5.88 3.80 7.00
CA GLY A 74 6.74 3.15 7.99
C GLY A 74 8.08 3.86 8.21
N GLY A 75 8.25 5.07 7.67
CA GLY A 75 9.50 5.81 7.67
C GLY A 75 10.64 5.14 6.90
N ALA A 76 10.33 4.24 5.96
CA ALA A 76 11.31 3.40 5.26
C ALA A 76 12.30 2.67 6.19
N SER A 77 11.86 2.29 7.39
CA SER A 77 12.70 1.43 8.23
C SER A 77 12.91 0.07 7.57
N MET A 78 14.18 -0.28 7.39
CA MET A 78 14.63 -1.59 6.91
C MET A 78 14.95 -2.55 8.05
N ARG A 79 14.48 -2.27 9.29
CA ARG A 79 14.86 -3.06 10.49
C ARG A 79 13.80 -4.05 10.93
N CYS A 80 12.55 -3.89 10.47
CA CYS A 80 11.48 -4.84 10.76
C CYS A 80 10.34 -4.77 9.73
N ALA A 81 9.61 -5.87 9.61
CA ALA A 81 8.42 -5.99 8.78
C ALA A 81 7.18 -5.44 9.49
N LEU A 82 6.41 -4.62 8.76
CA LEU A 82 5.11 -4.09 9.21
C LEU A 82 3.94 -5.01 8.85
N MET A 83 4.12 -5.92 7.89
CA MET A 83 3.13 -6.92 7.53
C MET A 83 3.79 -8.26 7.21
N GLY A 84 3.12 -9.35 7.61
CA GLY A 84 3.42 -10.72 7.22
C GLY A 84 2.11 -11.45 6.88
N ASP A 85 2.20 -12.76 6.68
CA ASP A 85 1.11 -13.63 6.24
C ASP A 85 -0.21 -13.44 7.03
N LEU A 86 -0.19 -13.54 8.36
CA LEU A 86 -1.39 -13.47 9.20
C LEU A 86 -2.13 -12.13 9.08
N ILE A 87 -1.41 -11.03 8.87
CA ILE A 87 -2.01 -9.70 8.72
C ILE A 87 -2.57 -9.55 7.30
N ALA A 88 -1.85 -10.05 6.29
CA ALA A 88 -2.33 -10.05 4.91
C ALA A 88 -3.56 -10.95 4.72
N GLU A 89 -3.60 -12.12 5.36
CA GLU A 89 -4.79 -12.98 5.38
C GLU A 89 -6.00 -12.28 6.00
N SER A 90 -5.79 -11.49 7.06
CA SER A 90 -6.85 -10.66 7.65
C SER A 90 -7.35 -9.62 6.63
N ALA A 91 -6.44 -8.98 5.90
CA ALA A 91 -6.80 -8.01 4.86
C ALA A 91 -7.67 -8.64 3.78
N VAL A 92 -7.29 -9.83 3.29
CA VAL A 92 -8.08 -10.60 2.31
C VAL A 92 -9.46 -10.94 2.86
N LYS A 93 -9.54 -11.45 4.09
CA LYS A 93 -10.82 -11.78 4.76
C LYS A 93 -11.75 -10.57 4.90
N ASN A 94 -11.18 -9.36 4.98
CA ASN A 94 -11.93 -8.11 5.09
C ASN A 94 -11.94 -7.31 3.77
N ASN A 95 -11.78 -7.97 2.62
CA ASN A 95 -11.99 -7.40 1.27
C ASN A 95 -11.09 -6.23 0.88
N TRP A 96 -9.92 -6.05 1.51
CA TRP A 96 -8.96 -5.03 1.09
C TRP A 96 -8.46 -5.30 -0.34
N ASN A 97 -8.35 -4.26 -1.17
CA ASN A 97 -7.81 -4.40 -2.52
C ASN A 97 -6.29 -4.53 -2.52
N GLY A 98 -5.62 -3.87 -1.57
CA GLY A 98 -4.19 -3.99 -1.38
C GLY A 98 -3.63 -3.11 -0.28
N VAL A 99 -2.30 -3.17 -0.15
CA VAL A 99 -1.51 -2.43 0.82
C VAL A 99 -0.24 -1.90 0.15
N VAL A 100 0.05 -0.62 0.33
CA VAL A 100 1.32 0.02 -0.05
C VAL A 100 2.06 0.38 1.22
N ILE A 101 3.27 -0.15 1.41
CA ILE A 101 4.06 0.01 2.64
C ILE A 101 5.39 0.68 2.31
N TYR A 102 5.55 1.93 2.73
CA TYR A 102 6.84 2.61 2.76
C TYR A 102 7.70 2.08 3.93
N GLY A 103 8.16 0.85 3.77
CA GLY A 103 8.83 0.01 4.78
C GLY A 103 8.94 -1.44 4.30
N CYS A 104 9.16 -2.36 5.23
CA CYS A 104 9.36 -3.78 4.89
C CYS A 104 8.16 -4.68 5.20
N VAL A 105 8.15 -5.84 4.54
CA VAL A 105 7.25 -6.98 4.79
C VAL A 105 8.05 -8.25 5.09
N ARG A 106 7.35 -9.35 5.36
CA ARG A 106 7.92 -10.69 5.53
C ARG A 106 6.95 -11.77 5.06
N ASP A 107 7.37 -13.04 5.14
CA ASP A 107 6.56 -14.19 4.74
C ASP A 107 6.15 -14.12 3.25
N VAL A 108 7.08 -13.66 2.41
CA VAL A 108 6.81 -13.23 1.02
C VAL A 108 6.26 -14.34 0.11
N ASP A 109 6.66 -15.59 0.35
CA ASP A 109 6.14 -16.74 -0.41
C ASP A 109 4.65 -16.94 -0.11
N ALA A 110 4.22 -16.74 1.13
CA ALA A 110 2.80 -16.78 1.49
C ALA A 110 2.06 -15.57 0.90
N LEU A 111 2.63 -14.37 1.02
CA LEU A 111 2.04 -13.14 0.43
C LEU A 111 1.78 -13.30 -1.07
N ALA A 112 2.68 -13.95 -1.80
CA ALA A 112 2.57 -14.16 -3.25
C ALA A 112 1.37 -15.04 -3.66
N THR A 113 0.77 -15.75 -2.71
CA THR A 113 -0.42 -16.61 -2.94
C THR A 113 -1.73 -15.96 -2.51
N LEU A 114 -1.68 -14.85 -1.76
CA LEU A 114 -2.86 -14.17 -1.25
C LEU A 114 -3.43 -13.21 -2.31
N ASP A 115 -4.75 -13.28 -2.52
CA ASP A 115 -5.50 -12.41 -3.46
C ASP A 115 -5.60 -10.96 -2.94
N LEU A 116 -4.45 -10.31 -2.86
CA LEU A 116 -4.22 -8.98 -2.31
C LEU A 116 -3.09 -8.30 -3.10
N GLY A 117 -3.22 -7.01 -3.37
CA GLY A 117 -2.10 -6.20 -3.86
C GLY A 117 -1.15 -5.86 -2.71
N VAL A 118 0.16 -6.09 -2.86
CA VAL A 118 1.13 -5.73 -1.81
C VAL A 118 2.36 -5.12 -2.44
N HIS A 119 2.56 -3.82 -2.26
CA HIS A 119 3.80 -3.12 -2.62
C HIS A 119 4.54 -2.71 -1.36
N ALA A 120 5.81 -3.08 -1.24
CA ALA A 120 6.67 -2.67 -0.13
C ALA A 120 8.12 -2.47 -0.60
N LEU A 121 8.97 -1.83 0.21
CA LEU A 121 10.35 -1.53 -0.20
C LEU A 121 11.27 -2.76 -0.19
N ALA A 122 11.09 -3.66 0.78
CA ALA A 122 11.91 -4.86 0.92
C ALA A 122 11.24 -5.93 1.79
N ALA A 123 11.80 -7.14 1.75
CA ALA A 123 11.49 -8.21 2.69
C ALA A 123 12.52 -8.25 3.82
N ILE A 124 12.10 -8.54 5.05
CA ILE A 124 12.97 -8.76 6.21
C ILE A 124 12.33 -9.74 7.21
N PRO A 125 13.05 -10.72 7.78
CA PRO A 125 12.44 -11.71 8.69
C PRO A 125 11.97 -11.12 10.04
N GLN A 126 12.61 -10.05 10.50
CA GLN A 126 12.36 -9.45 11.82
C GLN A 126 10.95 -8.85 11.89
N LYS A 127 10.15 -9.24 12.87
CA LYS A 127 8.84 -8.61 13.14
C LYS A 127 8.99 -7.24 13.81
N SER A 128 8.03 -6.35 13.56
CA SER A 128 7.88 -5.08 14.30
C SER A 128 7.39 -5.28 15.75
N ASN A 129 7.36 -4.18 16.50
CA ASN A 129 6.70 -4.12 17.80
C ASN A 129 5.17 -4.02 17.68
N ARG A 130 4.49 -4.09 18.84
CA ARG A 130 3.03 -3.94 18.99
C ARG A 130 2.70 -3.21 20.29
N LYS A 131 3.04 -1.94 20.36
CA LYS A 131 2.83 -1.03 21.51
C LYS A 131 1.62 -0.11 21.32
N GLY A 132 0.86 -0.25 20.23
CA GLY A 132 -0.30 0.61 19.97
C GLY A 132 0.07 1.97 19.37
N ILE A 133 1.31 2.15 18.93
CA ILE A 133 1.82 3.42 18.41
C ILE A 133 1.48 3.54 16.92
N GLY A 134 1.13 4.76 16.50
CA GLY A 134 0.84 5.12 15.12
C GLY A 134 -0.34 6.08 15.03
N GLU A 135 -0.36 6.84 13.95
CA GLU A 135 -1.38 7.84 13.65
C GLU A 135 -2.13 7.39 12.40
N VAL A 136 -3.46 7.41 12.47
CA VAL A 136 -4.36 7.02 11.38
C VAL A 136 -4.99 8.29 10.84
N ASP A 137 -5.30 8.30 9.54
CA ASP A 137 -6.01 9.40 8.89
C ASP A 137 -5.24 10.73 8.91
N ILE A 138 -3.94 10.65 8.64
CA ILE A 138 -3.05 11.82 8.52
C ILE A 138 -2.44 11.90 7.13
N ASN A 139 -2.05 13.10 6.72
CA ASN A 139 -1.33 13.30 5.47
C ASN A 139 0.04 12.60 5.53
N LEU A 140 0.29 11.72 4.57
CA LEU A 140 1.58 11.06 4.39
C LEU A 140 2.39 11.80 3.32
N TYR A 141 3.71 11.78 3.46
CA TYR A 141 4.62 12.37 2.49
C TYR A 141 5.79 11.43 2.22
N PHE A 142 5.81 10.83 1.04
CA PHE A 142 6.92 10.06 0.51
C PHE A 142 6.82 10.01 -1.02
N GLY A 143 7.94 9.72 -1.68
CA GLY A 143 7.99 9.58 -3.14
C GLY A 143 7.62 10.85 -3.89
N GLY A 144 7.89 12.02 -3.30
CA GLY A 144 7.61 13.33 -3.89
C GLY A 144 6.13 13.73 -3.87
N VAL A 145 5.24 12.92 -3.28
CA VAL A 145 3.79 13.16 -3.29
C VAL A 145 3.24 13.28 -1.87
N THR A 146 2.10 13.96 -1.75
CA THR A 146 1.31 13.99 -0.50
C THR A 146 0.09 13.09 -0.69
N ILE A 147 -0.06 12.10 0.19
CA ILE A 147 -1.14 11.12 0.13
C ILE A 147 -2.06 11.34 1.32
N GLN A 148 -3.34 11.51 1.05
CA GLN A 148 -4.37 11.78 2.05
C GLN A 148 -5.40 10.65 2.03
N SER A 149 -6.05 10.39 3.16
CA SER A 149 -7.21 9.49 3.13
C SER A 149 -8.29 10.09 2.24
N GLY A 150 -8.99 9.23 1.50
CA GLY A 150 -9.99 9.66 0.54
C GLY A 150 -9.44 9.94 -0.87
N ASP A 151 -8.13 10.14 -1.04
CA ASP A 151 -7.47 10.05 -2.34
C ASP A 151 -7.68 8.65 -2.95
N PHE A 152 -7.37 8.48 -4.23
CA PHE A 152 -7.36 7.19 -4.90
C PHE A 152 -5.93 6.81 -5.27
N ILE A 153 -5.60 5.53 -5.09
CA ILE A 153 -4.30 4.98 -5.46
C ILE A 153 -4.49 3.84 -6.46
N TYR A 154 -3.62 3.81 -7.45
CA TYR A 154 -3.58 2.82 -8.51
C TYR A 154 -2.15 2.32 -8.64
N ALA A 155 -1.96 1.02 -8.49
CA ALA A 155 -0.64 0.41 -8.49
C ALA A 155 -0.60 -0.81 -9.41
N ASP A 156 0.46 -0.88 -10.21
CA ASP A 156 0.83 -2.06 -10.98
C ASP A 156 2.35 -2.21 -11.02
N ASN A 157 2.86 -3.16 -11.81
CA ASN A 157 4.30 -3.38 -11.92
C ASN A 157 5.10 -2.20 -12.50
N ASN A 158 4.45 -1.21 -13.12
CA ASN A 158 5.12 -0.02 -13.66
C ASN A 158 5.33 1.05 -12.60
N GLY A 159 4.39 1.18 -11.65
CA GLY A 159 4.48 2.18 -10.61
C GLY A 159 3.19 2.39 -9.82
N ILE A 160 3.14 3.53 -9.13
CA ILE A 160 2.03 3.92 -8.28
C ILE A 160 1.60 5.34 -8.67
N VAL A 161 0.32 5.48 -8.96
CA VAL A 161 -0.35 6.74 -9.31
C VAL A 161 -1.34 7.11 -8.21
N ILE A 162 -1.37 8.39 -7.85
CA ILE A 162 -2.32 9.00 -6.92
C ILE A 162 -3.24 9.92 -7.71
N ALA A 163 -4.53 9.84 -7.41
CA ALA A 163 -5.57 10.69 -7.99
C ALA A 163 -6.45 11.28 -6.89
N LYS A 164 -7.04 12.46 -7.14
CA LYS A 164 -7.99 13.10 -6.22
C LYS A 164 -9.44 12.58 -6.35
N GLU A 165 -9.71 11.82 -7.39
CA GLU A 165 -11.00 11.22 -7.69
C GLU A 165 -10.84 9.82 -8.27
N LYS A 166 -11.94 9.06 -8.27
CA LYS A 166 -11.98 7.70 -8.79
C LYS A 166 -11.86 7.72 -10.33
N LEU A 167 -10.89 6.99 -10.87
CA LEU A 167 -10.66 6.84 -12.32
C LEU A 167 -11.32 5.57 -12.90
N VAL A 168 -11.38 4.49 -12.12
CA VAL A 168 -11.97 3.18 -12.48
C VAL A 168 -12.76 2.60 -11.32
#